data_AF-A0A7R9UTA2-F1
#
_entry.id   AF-A0A7R9UTA2-F1
#
_cell.length_a   1.000
_cell.length_b   1.000
_cell.length_c   1.000
_cell.angle_alpha   90.00
_cell.angle_beta   90.00
_cell.angle_gamma   90.00
#
_symmetry.space_group_name_H-M   'P 1'
#
loop_
_entity.id
_entity.type
_entity.pdbx_description
1 polymer ?
#
loop_
_entity_poly.entity_id
_entity_poly.type
_entity_poly.pdbx_seq_one_letter_code
_entity_poly.pdbx_strand_id
1 'polypeptide(L)'
;SRSLFAQESHLTRANRSLVYHKLGEHANALKDAQRAIVIKPTPKGYYRVASALLALNRYMEALSACTDGLALKPDDAELLTLRTKAEEGTRSAGADSDDDDEDADNDVYDDD
;
A
#
# COMPACT_ATOMS: atom_id res chain seq x y z
N SER A 1 -30.06 -7.15 14.97
CA SER A 1 -29.98 -5.70 14.67
C SER A 1 -28.54 -5.19 14.57
N ARG A 2 -27.63 -5.40 15.55
CA ARG A 2 -26.22 -4.91 15.50
C ARG A 2 -25.39 -5.33 14.27
N SER A 3 -25.59 -6.55 13.77
CA SER A 3 -24.81 -7.09 12.64
C SER A 3 -25.11 -6.38 11.30
N LEU A 4 -26.38 -6.01 11.05
CA LEU A 4 -26.77 -5.26 9.85
C LEU A 4 -26.19 -3.84 9.84
N PHE A 5 -26.21 -3.13 10.97
CA PHE A 5 -25.62 -1.79 11.07
C PHE A 5 -24.11 -1.79 10.81
N ALA A 6 -23.39 -2.81 11.30
CA ALA A 6 -21.96 -2.95 11.01
C ALA A 6 -21.72 -3.25 9.51
N GLN A 7 -22.57 -4.10 8.90
CA GLN A 7 -22.48 -4.41 7.49
C GLN A 7 -22.85 -3.21 6.58
N GLU A 8 -23.85 -2.42 6.89
CA GLU A 8 -24.13 -1.20 6.12
C GLU A 8 -23.01 -0.17 6.32
N SER A 9 -22.45 -0.07 7.53
CA SER A 9 -21.36 0.85 7.84
C SER A 9 -20.08 0.60 7.04
N HIS A 10 -19.68 -0.66 6.79
CA HIS A 10 -18.48 -0.93 6.00
C HIS A 10 -18.66 -0.61 4.51
N LEU A 11 -19.85 -0.84 3.94
CA LEU A 11 -20.15 -0.50 2.54
C LEU A 11 -20.14 1.01 2.33
N THR A 12 -20.77 1.78 3.23
CA THR A 12 -20.72 3.25 3.18
C THR A 12 -19.29 3.76 3.26
N ARG A 13 -18.47 3.21 4.17
CA ARG A 13 -17.05 3.57 4.28
C ARG A 13 -16.24 3.19 3.03
N ALA A 14 -16.48 2.02 2.45
CA ALA A 14 -15.81 1.60 1.22
C ALA A 14 -16.18 2.50 0.02
N ASN A 15 -17.44 2.92 -0.07
CA ASN A 15 -17.90 3.85 -1.10
C ASN A 15 -17.33 5.26 -0.89
N ARG A 16 -17.32 5.76 0.35
CA ARG A 16 -16.74 7.06 0.67
C ARG A 16 -15.22 7.10 0.44
N SER A 17 -14.52 6.01 0.77
CA SER A 17 -13.11 5.81 0.42
C SER A 17 -12.86 5.95 -1.09
N LEU A 18 -13.73 5.36 -1.93
CA LEU A 18 -13.63 5.53 -3.39
C LEU A 18 -13.72 7.00 -3.81
N VAL A 19 -14.67 7.73 -3.22
CA VAL A 19 -14.92 9.13 -3.54
C VAL A 19 -13.71 9.96 -3.14
N TYR A 20 -13.20 9.78 -1.91
CA TYR A 20 -11.98 10.45 -1.47
C TYR A 20 -10.78 10.15 -2.38
N HIS A 21 -10.61 8.90 -2.80
CA HIS A 21 -9.53 8.56 -3.72
C HIS A 21 -9.65 9.28 -5.06
N LYS A 22 -10.87 9.36 -5.63
CA LYS A 22 -11.13 10.11 -6.87
C LYS A 22 -10.96 11.63 -6.72
N LEU A 23 -11.12 12.14 -5.50
CA LEU A 23 -10.89 13.55 -5.17
C LEU A 23 -9.41 13.87 -4.88
N GLY A 24 -8.51 12.89 -4.93
CA GLY A 24 -7.10 13.07 -4.56
C GLY A 24 -6.84 13.09 -3.04
N GLU A 25 -7.89 12.93 -2.22
CA GLU A 25 -7.80 12.88 -0.76
C GLU A 25 -7.38 11.48 -0.28
N HIS A 26 -6.20 11.04 -0.69
CA HIS A 26 -5.75 9.65 -0.50
C HIS A 26 -5.61 9.25 0.98
N ALA A 27 -5.26 10.18 1.88
CA ALA A 27 -5.21 9.91 3.32
C ALA A 27 -6.60 9.61 3.92
N ASN A 28 -7.63 10.36 3.50
CA ASN A 28 -9.01 10.10 3.92
C ASN A 28 -9.54 8.80 3.31
N ALA A 29 -9.18 8.54 2.04
CA ALA A 29 -9.51 7.29 1.37
C ALA A 29 -8.94 6.08 2.12
N LEU A 30 -7.68 6.16 2.54
CA LEU A 30 -7.00 5.11 3.29
C LEU A 30 -7.68 4.84 4.63
N LYS A 31 -7.96 5.89 5.41
CA LYS A 31 -8.60 5.78 6.73
C LYS A 31 -9.94 5.05 6.66
N ASP A 32 -10.75 5.36 5.64
CA ASP A 32 -12.05 4.71 5.46
C ASP A 32 -11.92 3.29 4.91
N ALA A 33 -10.97 3.03 4.00
CA ALA A 33 -10.69 1.70 3.50
C ALA A 33 -10.23 0.76 4.62
N GLN A 34 -9.31 1.20 5.48
CA GLN A 34 -8.83 0.45 6.64
C GLN A 34 -9.97 0.09 7.60
N ARG A 35 -10.84 1.06 7.92
CA ARG A 35 -12.01 0.79 8.76
C ARG A 35 -13.00 -0.19 8.11
N ALA A 36 -13.12 -0.17 6.78
CA ALA A 36 -13.98 -1.10 6.06
C ALA A 36 -13.43 -2.53 6.14
N ILE A 37 -12.12 -2.74 5.94
CA ILE A 37 -11.51 -4.08 6.00
C ILE A 37 -11.50 -4.68 7.42
N VAL A 38 -11.39 -3.85 8.47
CA VAL A 38 -11.51 -4.31 9.87
C VAL A 38 -12.88 -4.90 10.15
N ILE A 39 -13.93 -4.36 9.53
CA ILE A 39 -15.31 -4.87 9.72
C ILE A 39 -15.58 -6.07 8.81
N LYS A 40 -15.18 -5.97 7.54
CA LYS A 40 -15.32 -7.05 6.57
C LYS A 40 -14.11 -7.08 5.64
N PRO A 41 -13.17 -8.01 5.85
CA PRO A 41 -12.04 -8.18 4.95
C PRO A 41 -12.57 -8.72 3.62
N THR A 42 -12.23 -8.05 2.53
CA THR A 42 -12.60 -8.43 1.16
C THR A 42 -11.48 -8.06 0.21
N PRO A 43 -11.27 -8.79 -0.91
CA PRO A 43 -10.26 -8.43 -1.90
C PRO A 43 -10.38 -6.98 -2.36
N LYS A 44 -11.62 -6.53 -2.64
CA LYS A 44 -11.91 -5.15 -3.02
C LYS A 44 -11.61 -4.12 -1.92
N GLY A 45 -11.75 -4.50 -0.65
CA GLY A 45 -11.38 -3.64 0.48
C GLY A 45 -9.86 -3.45 0.55
N TYR A 46 -9.10 -4.53 0.41
CA TYR A 46 -7.63 -4.49 0.35
C TYR A 46 -7.13 -3.73 -0.88
N TYR A 47 -7.78 -3.88 -2.04
CA TYR A 47 -7.48 -3.09 -3.24
C TYR A 47 -7.57 -1.59 -2.96
N ARG A 48 -8.62 -1.14 -2.24
CA ARG A 48 -8.78 0.28 -1.89
C ARG A 48 -7.70 0.77 -0.93
N VAL A 49 -7.29 -0.06 0.03
CA VAL A 49 -6.18 0.25 0.94
C VAL A 49 -4.88 0.38 0.15
N ALA A 50 -4.53 -0.62 -0.66
CA ALA A 50 -3.31 -0.63 -1.48
C ALA A 50 -3.26 0.54 -2.47
N SER A 51 -4.37 0.82 -3.16
CA SER A 51 -4.47 1.93 -4.11
C SER A 51 -4.28 3.30 -3.43
N ALA A 52 -4.86 3.49 -2.23
CA ALA A 52 -4.65 4.72 -1.48
C ALA A 52 -3.21 4.85 -0.95
N LEU A 53 -2.57 3.74 -0.54
CA LEU A 53 -1.18 3.72 -0.10
C LEU A 53 -0.20 4.02 -1.24
N LEU A 54 -0.43 3.44 -2.43
CA LEU A 54 0.34 3.75 -3.64
C LEU A 54 0.30 5.24 -3.98
N ALA A 55 -0.90 5.83 -3.93
CA ALA A 55 -1.06 7.26 -4.20
C ALA A 55 -0.43 8.17 -3.11
N LEU A 56 -0.10 7.61 -1.95
CA LEU A 56 0.65 8.26 -0.88
C LEU A 56 2.14 7.90 -0.90
N ASN A 57 2.62 7.19 -1.93
CA ASN A 57 3.99 6.66 -2.05
C ASN A 57 4.43 5.74 -0.89
N ARG A 58 3.47 5.12 -0.19
CA ARG A 58 3.73 4.17 0.91
C ARG A 58 3.80 2.75 0.37
N TYR A 59 4.84 2.49 -0.44
CA TYR A 59 4.93 1.29 -1.27
C TYR A 59 5.00 -0.02 -0.46
N MET A 60 5.79 -0.07 0.61
CA MET A 60 5.91 -1.26 1.47
C MET A 60 4.58 -1.66 2.12
N GLU A 61 3.81 -0.67 2.60
CA GLU A 61 2.49 -0.93 3.16
C GLU A 61 1.47 -1.35 2.09
N ALA A 62 1.59 -0.79 0.88
CA ALA A 62 0.76 -1.20 -0.26
C ALA A 62 1.02 -2.67 -0.63
N LEU A 63 2.28 -3.13 -0.59
CA LEU A 63 2.65 -4.55 -0.81
C LEU A 63 2.03 -5.46 0.23
N SER A 64 2.07 -5.07 1.51
CA SER A 64 1.41 -5.82 2.58
C SER A 64 -0.09 -5.94 2.33
N ALA A 65 -0.75 -4.83 2.01
CA ALA A 65 -2.19 -4.85 1.71
C ALA A 65 -2.54 -5.69 0.48
N CYS A 66 -1.69 -5.67 -0.56
CA CYS A 66 -1.87 -6.51 -1.73
C CYS A 66 -1.73 -7.99 -1.37
N THR A 67 -0.75 -8.35 -0.56
CA THR A 67 -0.52 -9.72 -0.09
C THR A 67 -1.73 -10.24 0.69
N ASP A 68 -2.25 -9.45 1.63
CA ASP A 68 -3.45 -9.82 2.41
C ASP A 68 -4.69 -9.99 1.51
N GLY A 69 -4.86 -9.11 0.53
CA GLY A 69 -5.94 -9.21 -0.44
C GLY A 69 -5.84 -10.45 -1.32
N LEU A 70 -4.63 -10.77 -1.79
CA LEU A 70 -4.36 -11.95 -2.62
C LEU A 70 -4.46 -13.25 -1.82
N ALA A 71 -4.21 -13.24 -0.50
CA ALA A 71 -4.49 -14.38 0.35
C ALA A 71 -5.99 -14.75 0.37
N LEU A 72 -6.89 -13.77 0.17
CA LEU A 72 -8.32 -14.01 0.03
C LEU A 72 -8.71 -14.43 -1.40
N LYS A 73 -8.05 -13.86 -2.41
CA LYS A 73 -8.29 -14.16 -3.81
C LYS A 73 -6.97 -14.10 -4.61
N PRO A 74 -6.28 -15.23 -4.79
CA PRO A 74 -4.94 -15.25 -5.39
C PRO A 74 -4.89 -14.82 -6.86
N ASP A 75 -6.01 -14.93 -7.58
CA ASP A 75 -6.15 -14.63 -9.02
C ASP A 75 -6.73 -13.24 -9.29
N ASP A 76 -6.76 -12.35 -8.28
CA ASP A 76 -7.28 -11.00 -8.45
C ASP A 76 -6.31 -10.12 -9.25
N ALA A 77 -6.62 -9.95 -10.54
CA ALA A 77 -5.80 -9.20 -11.49
C ALA A 77 -5.57 -7.73 -11.07
N GLU A 78 -6.55 -7.10 -10.39
CA GLU A 78 -6.41 -5.72 -9.94
C GLU A 78 -5.37 -5.62 -8.82
N LEU A 79 -5.42 -6.54 -7.84
CA LEU A 79 -4.44 -6.61 -6.76
C LEU A 79 -3.03 -6.99 -7.24
N LEU A 80 -2.92 -7.93 -8.18
CA LEU A 80 -1.63 -8.26 -8.79
C LEU A 80 -1.01 -7.04 -9.49
N THR A 81 -1.82 -6.28 -10.22
CA THR A 81 -1.38 -5.04 -10.88
C THR A 81 -0.90 -4.00 -9.85
N LEU A 82 -1.62 -3.81 -8.74
CA LEU A 82 -1.19 -2.90 -7.69
C LEU A 82 0.10 -3.38 -7.00
N ARG A 83 0.26 -4.68 -6.79
CA ARG A 83 1.48 -5.25 -6.22
C ARG A 83 2.70 -4.94 -7.09
N THR A 84 2.62 -5.18 -8.40
CA THR A 84 3.71 -4.86 -9.34
C THR A 84 4.07 -3.37 -9.29
N LYS A 85 3.08 -2.47 -9.29
CA LYS A 85 3.33 -1.02 -9.15
C LYS A 85 4.03 -0.67 -7.82
N ALA A 86 3.68 -1.35 -6.73
CA ALA A 86 4.29 -1.13 -5.43
C ALA A 86 5.72 -1.69 -5.37
N GLU A 87 6.00 -2.81 -6.03
CA GLU A 87 7.35 -3.37 -6.19
C GLU A 87 8.25 -2.42 -6.98
N GLU A 88 7.74 -1.88 -8.10
CA GLU A 88 8.44 -0.87 -8.90
C GLU A 88 8.74 0.41 -8.10
N GLY A 89 7.75 0.94 -7.38
CA GLY A 89 7.92 2.13 -6.54
C GLY A 89 8.90 1.92 -5.38
N THR A 90 8.95 0.71 -4.82
CA THR A 90 9.94 0.38 -3.78
C THR A 90 11.36 0.32 -4.36
N ARG A 91 11.52 -0.27 -5.56
CA ARG A 91 12.82 -0.34 -6.23
C ARG A 91 13.33 1.05 -6.62
N SER A 92 12.47 1.91 -7.17
CA SER A 92 12.87 3.27 -7.53
C SER A 92 13.27 4.08 -6.30
N ALA A 93 12.55 3.92 -5.18
CA ALA A 93 12.87 4.63 -3.94
C ALA A 93 14.16 4.13 -3.25
N GLY A 94 14.55 2.87 -3.47
CA GLY A 94 15.79 2.30 -2.95
C GLY A 94 17.02 2.57 -3.82
N ALA A 95 16.84 2.78 -5.13
CA ALA A 95 17.96 3.11 -6.02
C ALA A 95 18.56 4.50 -5.74
N ASP A 96 17.77 5.42 -5.17
CA ASP A 96 18.25 6.77 -4.80
C ASP A 96 19.10 6.78 -3.51
N SER A 97 19.23 5.66 -2.78
CA SER A 97 19.98 5.60 -1.51
C SER A 97 21.35 4.91 -1.60
N ASP A 98 21.72 4.35 -2.76
CA ASP A 98 22.94 3.54 -2.91
C ASP A 98 24.12 4.29 -3.59
N ASP A 99 23.98 5.60 -3.89
CA ASP A 99 24.99 6.41 -4.59
C ASP A 99 25.89 7.28 -3.66
N ASP A 100 25.82 7.12 -2.33
CA ASP A 100 26.60 7.94 -1.35
C ASP A 100 27.82 7.22 -0.72
N ASP A 101 28.25 6.06 -1.22
CA ASP A 101 29.53 5.43 -0.83
C ASP A 101 30.62 5.71 -1.90
N GLU A 102 30.84 6.99 -2.24
CA GLU A 102 32.08 7.44 -2.90
C GLU A 102 33.22 7.49 -1.86
N ASP A 103 34.21 6.62 -2.06
CA ASP A 103 35.63 6.92 -1.91
C ASP A 103 36.09 7.50 -0.55
N ALA A 104 36.06 6.67 0.51
CA ALA A 104 37.04 6.80 1.58
C ALA A 104 38.34 6.11 1.14
N ASP A 105 39.17 6.92 0.48
CA ASP A 105 40.50 6.61 -0.02
C ASP A 105 41.32 5.70 0.92
N ASN A 106 41.81 4.67 0.25
CA ASN A 106 43.01 3.89 0.50
C ASN A 106 44.21 4.74 0.96
N ASP A 107 44.51 4.74 2.27
CA ASP A 107 45.87 4.98 2.76
C ASP A 107 46.37 3.73 3.50
N VAL A 108 47.00 2.86 2.71
CA VAL A 108 47.95 1.85 3.17
C VAL A 108 49.12 2.59 3.84
N TYR A 109 49.13 2.65 5.16
CA TYR A 109 50.36 2.91 5.90
C TYR A 109 51.15 1.60 5.94
N ASP A 110 51.98 1.40 4.91
CA ASP A 110 53.25 0.68 5.08
C ASP A 110 54.17 1.62 5.87
N ASP A 111 54.58 1.21 7.08
CA ASP A 111 55.73 1.79 7.76
C ASP A 111 56.41 0.69 8.60
N ASP A 112 57.52 0.21 8.04
CA ASP A 112 58.74 -0.45 8.58
C ASP A 112 58.70 -1.36 9.82
#